data_AF-A0A8J6A7Q0-F1
#
_entry.id   AF-A0A8J6A7Q0-F1
#
_cell.length_a   1.000
_cell.length_b   1.000
_cell.length_c   1.000
_cell.angle_alpha   90.00
_cell.angle_beta   90.00
_cell.angle_gamma   90.00
#
_symmetry.space_group_name_H-M   'P 1'
#
loop_
_entity.id
_entity.type
_entity.pdbx_description
1 polymer ?
#
loop_
_entity_poly.entity_id
_entity_poly.type
_entity_poly.pdbx_seq_one_letter_code
_entity_poly.pdbx_strand_id
1 'polypeptide(L)'
;MGKEKTHINIVVIGHVDSGKSTTTGHLIYKCGGIDKRTIEKFEKEAAEMGKGSFKYAWVLDKLKAERERGITIDISLWKFETSKYYNVSVKDVRRGNVAGDSKNDPPMEAAGFTAQVIILNHPGQISAGYAPVLDCHTAHIACKFAELKEKIDRRSGKKLEDGPKFLKSGDAAIVDMVPGKPMCVESFSDYPPLGRFAVRDMRQTVAVGVIKAVDKKAAGAGKVTKSAQKAQKAK
;
A
#
# COMPACT_ATOMS: atom_id res chain seq x y z
N MET A 1 -18.29 34.38 -7.72
CA MET A 1 -18.28 32.90 -7.59
C MET A 1 -16.90 32.46 -7.16
N GLY A 2 -16.75 31.77 -6.02
CA GLY A 2 -15.45 31.30 -5.54
C GLY A 2 -14.87 30.19 -6.43
N LYS A 3 -13.55 30.23 -6.71
CA LYS A 3 -12.87 29.17 -7.49
C LYS A 3 -12.83 27.87 -6.67
N GLU A 4 -13.43 26.79 -7.18
CA GLU A 4 -13.19 25.42 -6.68
C GLU A 4 -11.67 25.12 -6.68
N LYS A 5 -11.13 24.72 -5.53
CA LYS A 5 -9.75 24.23 -5.34
C LYS A 5 -9.67 22.73 -5.76
N THR A 6 -8.52 22.12 -6.10
CA THR A 6 -8.25 20.68 -6.58
C THR A 6 -7.54 19.61 -5.62
N HIS A 7 -8.16 18.65 -4.91
CA HIS A 7 -7.60 18.01 -3.64
C HIS A 7 -6.57 16.96 -3.97
N ILE A 8 -5.87 16.61 -2.91
CA ILE A 8 -4.91 15.56 -2.86
C ILE A 8 -5.11 14.88 -1.49
N ASN A 9 -5.59 13.64 -1.50
CA ASN A 9 -5.43 12.77 -0.33
C ASN A 9 -3.96 12.31 -0.36
N ILE A 10 -3.21 12.62 0.69
CA ILE A 10 -1.79 12.29 0.79
C ILE A 10 -1.64 11.23 1.89
N VAL A 11 -0.98 10.12 1.57
CA VAL A 11 -0.57 9.09 2.53
C VAL A 11 0.95 9.13 2.63
N VAL A 12 1.49 9.24 3.85
CA VAL A 12 2.92 9.36 4.10
C VAL A 12 3.46 8.02 4.60
N ILE A 13 4.37 7.42 3.82
CA ILE A 13 4.90 6.06 4.02
C ILE A 13 6.43 6.12 4.07
N GLY A 14 7.08 5.20 4.79
CA GLY A 14 8.53 5.18 4.98
C GLY A 14 8.93 4.40 6.24
N HIS A 15 10.23 4.19 6.43
CA HIS A 15 10.79 3.43 7.56
C HIS A 15 10.43 4.05 8.93
N VAL A 16 10.60 3.28 10.00
CA VAL A 16 10.55 3.81 11.38
C VAL A 16 11.62 4.92 11.49
N ASP A 17 11.37 5.91 12.33
CA ASP A 17 12.24 7.08 12.56
C ASP A 17 12.53 8.00 11.35
N SER A 18 12.00 7.74 10.15
CA SER A 18 12.08 8.65 8.98
C SER A 18 11.25 9.95 9.13
N GLY A 19 10.90 10.37 10.36
CA GLY A 19 10.25 11.65 10.63
C GLY A 19 8.87 11.86 9.99
N LYS A 20 8.17 10.80 9.58
CA LYS A 20 6.89 10.86 8.84
C LYS A 20 5.85 11.75 9.52
N SER A 21 5.51 11.43 10.77
CA SER A 21 4.48 12.11 11.56
C SER A 21 4.91 13.54 11.88
N THR A 22 6.19 13.75 12.22
CA THR A 22 6.80 15.06 12.45
C THR A 22 6.71 15.97 11.23
N THR A 23 7.09 15.47 10.05
CA THR A 23 7.06 16.22 8.79
C THR A 23 5.63 16.55 8.38
N THR A 24 4.72 15.59 8.54
CA THR A 24 3.30 15.77 8.19
C THR A 24 2.61 16.76 9.12
N GLY A 25 2.82 16.68 10.43
CA GLY A 25 2.30 17.65 11.40
C GLY A 25 2.88 19.07 11.21
N HIS A 26 4.16 19.17 10.85
CA HIS A 26 4.79 20.44 10.53
C HIS A 26 4.24 21.05 9.23
N LEU A 27 3.92 20.22 8.22
CA LEU A 27 3.21 20.65 7.01
C LEU A 27 1.80 21.16 7.33
N ILE A 28 1.04 20.42 8.15
CA ILE A 28 -0.30 20.83 8.61
C ILE A 28 -0.25 22.20 9.29
N TYR A 29 0.73 22.42 10.19
CA TYR A 29 0.95 23.71 10.84
C TYR A 29 1.30 24.83 9.83
N LYS A 30 2.23 24.60 8.91
CA LYS A 30 2.59 25.59 7.87
C LYS A 30 1.43 25.92 6.93
N CYS A 31 0.49 25.01 6.72
CA CYS A 31 -0.72 25.26 5.94
C CYS A 31 -1.88 25.87 6.77
N GLY A 32 -1.66 26.22 8.05
CA GLY A 32 -2.70 26.76 8.92
C GLY A 32 -3.78 25.77 9.32
N GLY A 33 -3.54 24.46 9.12
CA GLY A 33 -4.46 23.38 9.50
C GLY A 33 -4.49 23.06 10.99
N ILE A 34 -3.62 23.72 11.78
CA ILE A 34 -3.63 23.76 13.25
C ILE A 34 -3.09 25.14 13.68
N ASP A 35 -3.65 25.69 14.76
CA ASP A 35 -3.28 27.01 15.26
C ASP A 35 -1.98 27.00 16.08
N LYS A 36 -1.34 28.16 16.19
CA LYS A 36 -0.06 28.32 16.90
C LYS A 36 -0.16 28.01 18.39
N ARG A 37 -1.29 28.32 19.06
CA ARG A 37 -1.45 28.09 20.51
C ARG A 37 -1.52 26.60 20.83
N THR A 38 -2.18 25.81 19.97
CA THR A 38 -2.20 24.34 20.13
C THR A 38 -0.82 23.71 19.93
N ILE A 39 -0.01 24.21 18.99
CA ILE A 39 1.39 23.76 18.85
C ILE A 39 2.26 24.18 20.04
N GLU A 40 2.12 25.40 20.55
CA GLU A 40 2.80 25.87 21.76
C GLU A 40 2.40 25.08 23.02
N LYS A 41 1.14 24.60 23.08
CA LYS A 41 0.69 23.68 24.12
C LYS A 41 1.36 22.31 23.98
N PHE A 42 1.34 21.70 22.80
CA PHE A 42 2.02 20.41 22.57
C PHE A 42 3.53 20.49 22.78
N GLU A 43 4.15 21.64 22.53
CA GLU A 43 5.56 21.88 22.84
C GLU A 43 5.86 21.81 24.33
N LYS A 44 5.01 22.42 25.16
CA LYS A 44 5.14 22.35 26.64
C LYS A 44 4.90 20.93 27.15
N GLU A 45 3.78 20.31 26.79
CA GLU A 45 3.43 18.94 27.21
C GLU A 45 4.51 17.93 26.77
N ALA A 46 5.05 18.07 25.54
CA ALA A 46 6.10 17.19 25.06
C ALA A 46 7.45 17.48 25.73
N ALA A 47 7.77 18.74 26.07
CA ALA A 47 8.99 19.09 26.80
C ALA A 47 8.98 18.54 28.24
N GLU A 48 7.84 18.59 28.94
CA GLU A 48 7.65 17.96 30.26
C GLU A 48 7.89 16.44 30.21
N MET A 49 7.56 15.79 29.10
CA MET A 49 7.86 14.36 28.85
C MET A 49 9.27 14.08 28.28
N GLY A 50 10.16 15.07 28.23
CA GLY A 50 11.52 14.92 27.66
C GLY A 50 11.58 14.76 26.13
N LYS A 51 10.48 15.08 25.43
CA LYS A 51 10.26 14.86 23.99
C LYS A 51 9.92 16.13 23.22
N GLY A 52 10.43 17.30 23.61
CA GLY A 52 10.06 18.59 23.01
C GLY A 52 10.13 18.66 21.46
N SER A 53 11.01 17.88 20.83
CA SER A 53 11.11 17.75 19.36
C SER A 53 9.91 17.06 18.68
N PHE A 54 9.08 16.33 19.43
CA PHE A 54 7.93 15.56 18.93
C PHE A 54 6.64 16.39 18.83
N LYS A 55 6.65 17.68 19.18
CA LYS A 55 5.48 18.59 19.17
C LYS A 55 4.66 18.56 17.87
N TYR A 56 5.30 18.34 16.72
CA TYR A 56 4.62 18.20 15.43
C TYR A 56 4.04 16.80 15.19
N ALA A 57 4.68 15.73 15.68
CA ALA A 57 4.14 14.37 15.56
C ALA A 57 2.82 14.23 16.35
N TRP A 58 2.72 14.89 17.51
CA TRP A 58 1.54 14.91 18.39
C TRP A 58 0.28 15.57 17.79
N VAL A 59 0.40 16.24 16.63
CA VAL A 59 -0.75 16.66 15.80
C VAL A 59 -1.52 15.44 15.27
N LEU A 60 -0.80 14.34 15.02
CA LEU A 60 -1.32 13.09 14.48
C LEU A 60 -1.39 12.00 15.57
N ASP A 61 -0.40 11.91 16.44
CA ASP A 61 -0.35 10.94 17.53
C ASP A 61 -1.33 11.33 18.65
N LYS A 62 -2.50 10.70 18.66
CA LYS A 62 -3.63 11.02 19.57
C LYS A 62 -3.72 10.06 20.75
N LEU A 63 -3.21 8.84 20.62
CA LEU A 63 -3.26 7.86 21.69
C LEU A 63 -2.17 8.16 22.73
N LYS A 64 -2.50 8.01 24.02
CA LYS A 64 -1.52 8.15 25.10
C LYS A 64 -0.31 7.23 24.89
N ALA A 65 -0.55 5.99 24.44
CA ALA A 65 0.51 5.03 24.13
C ALA A 65 1.43 5.46 22.97
N GLU A 66 0.93 6.19 21.97
CA GLU A 66 1.77 6.72 20.88
C GLU A 66 2.71 7.80 21.41
N ARG A 67 2.18 8.73 22.22
CA ARG A 67 2.96 9.83 22.83
C ARG A 67 4.00 9.32 23.82
N GLU A 68 3.62 8.39 24.69
CA GLU A 68 4.52 7.74 25.66
C GLU A 68 5.64 6.94 24.98
N ARG A 69 5.35 6.24 23.87
CA ARG A 69 6.36 5.42 23.16
C ARG A 69 7.12 6.18 22.06
N GLY A 70 6.60 7.30 21.57
CA GLY A 70 7.17 8.04 20.44
C GLY A 70 6.99 7.36 19.07
N ILE A 71 6.02 6.46 18.95
CA ILE A 71 5.72 5.71 17.72
C ILE A 71 4.25 5.88 17.35
N THR A 72 3.97 6.16 16.08
CA THR A 72 2.59 6.18 15.55
C THR A 72 2.10 4.74 15.41
N ILE A 73 0.94 4.43 16.01
CA ILE A 73 0.35 3.09 16.09
C ILE A 73 -0.87 3.00 15.16
N ASP A 74 -1.68 4.06 15.10
CA ASP A 74 -2.89 4.12 14.28
C ASP A 74 -2.83 5.21 13.19
N ILE A 75 -3.71 5.12 12.20
CA ILE A 75 -3.74 6.04 11.05
C ILE A 75 -4.58 7.26 11.39
N SER A 76 -3.91 8.37 11.73
CA SER A 76 -4.57 9.66 11.92
C SER A 76 -4.90 10.36 10.58
N LEU A 77 -6.16 10.69 10.40
CA LEU A 77 -6.66 11.50 9.29
C LEU A 77 -6.67 12.98 9.66
N TRP A 78 -6.08 13.84 8.81
CA TRP A 78 -6.17 15.29 8.93
C TRP A 78 -6.67 15.93 7.64
N LYS A 79 -7.49 16.97 7.79
CA LYS A 79 -8.08 17.74 6.69
C LYS A 79 -7.55 19.17 6.79
N PHE A 80 -6.72 19.60 5.84
CA PHE A 80 -6.22 20.97 5.78
C PHE A 80 -6.38 21.54 4.37
N GLU A 81 -6.53 22.86 4.26
CA GLU A 81 -6.58 23.53 2.97
C GLU A 81 -5.20 24.06 2.59
N THR A 82 -4.84 23.92 1.32
CA THR A 82 -3.80 24.74 0.69
C THR A 82 -4.48 25.77 -0.21
N SER A 83 -3.71 26.74 -0.70
CA SER A 83 -4.22 27.79 -1.60
C SER A 83 -4.80 27.28 -2.93
N LYS A 84 -4.63 25.98 -3.27
CA LYS A 84 -4.84 25.46 -4.62
C LYS A 84 -5.75 24.19 -4.71
N TYR A 85 -6.04 23.46 -3.61
CA TYR A 85 -6.40 22.01 -3.71
C TYR A 85 -7.66 21.40 -2.90
N TYR A 86 -8.86 21.05 -3.52
CA TYR A 86 -10.08 20.20 -3.14
C TYR A 86 -10.91 19.24 -4.19
N ASN A 87 -10.68 17.90 -4.31
CA ASN A 87 -11.48 16.69 -4.60
C ASN A 87 -10.68 15.33 -4.72
N VAL A 88 -10.71 14.46 -3.68
CA VAL A 88 -10.77 12.97 -3.71
C VAL A 88 -11.44 12.56 -2.39
N SER A 89 -12.50 11.76 -2.37
CA SER A 89 -13.19 11.42 -1.10
C SER A 89 -12.43 10.36 -0.29
N VAL A 90 -12.49 10.44 1.04
CA VAL A 90 -12.03 9.36 1.94
C VAL A 90 -12.83 8.06 1.73
N LYS A 91 -14.04 8.15 1.15
CA LYS A 91 -14.85 6.97 0.75
C LYS A 91 -14.32 6.26 -0.50
N ASP A 92 -13.56 6.97 -1.34
CA ASP A 92 -13.11 6.50 -2.66
C ASP A 92 -11.70 5.88 -2.62
N VAL A 93 -10.92 6.17 -1.57
CA VAL A 93 -9.55 5.64 -1.36
C VAL A 93 -9.52 4.73 -0.14
N ARG A 94 -8.85 3.60 -0.27
CA ARG A 94 -8.71 2.57 0.76
C ARG A 94 -7.25 2.18 0.95
N ARG A 95 -6.92 1.64 2.12
CA ARG A 95 -5.64 0.96 2.36
C ARG A 95 -5.45 -0.13 1.28
N GLY A 96 -4.28 -0.14 0.65
CA GLY A 96 -3.97 -1.01 -0.49
C GLY A 96 -4.16 -0.37 -1.87
N ASN A 97 -4.68 0.85 -1.98
CA ASN A 97 -4.56 1.60 -3.24
C ASN A 97 -3.13 2.14 -3.44
N VAL A 98 -2.71 2.20 -4.70
CA VAL A 98 -1.41 2.70 -5.15
C VAL A 98 -1.63 4.02 -5.90
N ALA A 99 -0.74 4.99 -5.71
CA ALA A 99 -0.76 6.27 -6.39
C ALA A 99 0.53 6.44 -7.21
N GLY A 100 0.40 6.97 -8.43
CA GLY A 100 1.51 7.24 -9.35
C GLY A 100 1.16 8.39 -10.30
N ASP A 101 2.09 8.79 -11.16
CA ASP A 101 1.85 9.88 -12.11
C ASP A 101 1.00 9.40 -13.30
N SER A 102 -0.10 10.11 -13.53
CA SER A 102 -0.94 10.03 -14.75
C SER A 102 -0.19 10.05 -16.09
N LYS A 103 1.06 10.54 -16.13
CA LYS A 103 1.87 10.74 -17.34
C LYS A 103 3.07 9.81 -17.46
N ASN A 104 3.40 9.04 -16.42
CA ASN A 104 4.59 8.20 -16.38
C ASN A 104 4.26 6.89 -15.65
N ASP A 105 3.95 5.85 -16.42
CA ASP A 105 3.44 4.53 -15.99
C ASP A 105 2.41 4.61 -14.83
N PRO A 106 1.16 5.05 -15.12
CA PRO A 106 0.14 5.12 -14.09
C PRO A 106 -0.22 3.71 -13.57
N PRO A 107 -0.32 3.52 -12.24
CA PRO A 107 -0.67 2.22 -11.65
C PRO A 107 -2.05 1.75 -12.13
N MET A 108 -2.16 0.49 -12.54
CA MET A 108 -3.38 -0.11 -13.08
C MET A 108 -3.88 -1.28 -12.23
N GLU A 109 -5.18 -1.58 -12.33
CA GLU A 109 -5.77 -2.77 -11.70
C GLU A 109 -5.21 -4.04 -12.35
N ALA A 110 -4.73 -4.99 -11.56
CA ALA A 110 -4.33 -6.30 -12.06
C ALA A 110 -5.57 -7.17 -12.31
N ALA A 111 -5.77 -7.62 -13.55
CA ALA A 111 -6.77 -8.65 -13.88
C ALA A 111 -6.30 -10.03 -13.39
N GLY A 112 -5.00 -10.29 -13.52
CA GLY A 112 -4.29 -11.44 -12.95
C GLY A 112 -2.79 -11.19 -12.95
N PHE A 113 -2.01 -12.08 -12.34
CA PHE A 113 -0.56 -11.99 -12.35
C PHE A 113 0.10 -13.36 -12.21
N THR A 114 1.20 -13.56 -12.91
CA THR A 114 2.06 -14.75 -12.78
C THR A 114 3.12 -14.47 -11.72
N ALA A 115 3.21 -15.34 -10.72
CA ALA A 115 4.16 -15.21 -9.62
C ALA A 115 4.97 -16.48 -9.39
N GLN A 116 6.20 -16.28 -8.93
CA GLN A 116 7.03 -17.34 -8.35
C GLN A 116 6.76 -17.39 -6.85
N VAL A 117 6.28 -18.53 -6.35
CA VAL A 117 5.97 -18.76 -4.93
C VAL A 117 6.86 -19.85 -4.34
N ILE A 118 7.14 -19.76 -3.04
CA ILE A 118 7.83 -20.77 -2.24
C ILE A 118 6.90 -21.10 -1.07
N ILE A 119 6.47 -22.36 -0.98
CA ILE A 119 5.59 -22.83 0.09
C ILE A 119 6.45 -23.11 1.34
N LEU A 120 6.03 -22.57 2.48
CA LEU A 120 6.79 -22.62 3.73
C LEU A 120 6.20 -23.65 4.68
N ASN A 121 5.13 -23.28 5.39
CA ASN A 121 4.54 -24.04 6.48
C ASN A 121 3.03 -24.22 6.24
N HIS A 122 2.65 -24.85 5.12
CA HIS A 122 1.28 -25.25 4.87
C HIS A 122 1.04 -26.67 5.43
N PRO A 123 0.00 -26.91 6.25
CA PRO A 123 -0.20 -28.20 6.93
C PRO A 123 -0.73 -29.31 6.00
N GLY A 124 -1.36 -28.94 4.89
CA GLY A 124 -1.86 -29.85 3.86
C GLY A 124 -1.24 -29.61 2.49
N GLN A 125 -2.00 -29.83 1.44
CA GLN A 125 -1.62 -29.59 0.05
C GLN A 125 -2.33 -28.35 -0.51
N ILE A 126 -1.65 -27.59 -1.37
CA ILE A 126 -2.20 -26.44 -2.10
C ILE A 126 -2.49 -26.87 -3.53
N SER A 127 -3.75 -26.78 -3.97
CA SER A 127 -4.17 -27.09 -5.35
C SER A 127 -4.75 -25.85 -6.04
N ALA A 128 -4.91 -25.93 -7.37
CA ALA A 128 -5.64 -24.92 -8.14
C ALA A 128 -7.04 -24.71 -7.53
N GLY A 129 -7.43 -23.44 -7.37
CA GLY A 129 -8.64 -23.04 -6.65
C GLY A 129 -8.41 -22.52 -5.23
N TYR A 130 -7.26 -22.80 -4.61
CA TYR A 130 -6.91 -22.29 -3.28
C TYR A 130 -6.93 -20.75 -3.24
N ALA A 131 -7.60 -20.15 -2.24
CA ALA A 131 -7.87 -18.71 -2.18
C ALA A 131 -7.45 -18.06 -0.84
N PRO A 132 -6.14 -18.06 -0.50
CA PRO A 132 -5.60 -17.42 0.69
C PRO A 132 -5.58 -15.90 0.56
N VAL A 133 -5.20 -15.21 1.65
CA VAL A 133 -5.02 -13.75 1.65
C VAL A 133 -3.57 -13.39 1.36
N LEU A 134 -3.37 -12.47 0.42
CA LEU A 134 -2.06 -11.93 0.08
C LEU A 134 -1.85 -10.58 0.78
N ASP A 135 -0.76 -10.51 1.54
CA ASP A 135 -0.14 -9.26 1.97
C ASP A 135 0.86 -8.83 0.90
N CYS A 136 0.53 -7.80 0.14
CA CYS A 136 1.46 -7.11 -0.76
C CYS A 136 1.46 -5.63 -0.40
N HIS A 137 2.63 -5.02 -0.24
CA HIS A 137 2.80 -3.65 0.27
C HIS A 137 1.93 -3.33 1.50
N THR A 138 0.79 -2.67 1.28
CA THR A 138 -0.23 -2.29 2.27
C THR A 138 -1.59 -2.95 2.00
N ALA A 139 -1.76 -3.59 0.84
CA ALA A 139 -2.95 -4.34 0.46
C ALA A 139 -3.02 -5.69 1.18
N HIS A 140 -4.25 -6.09 1.51
CA HIS A 140 -4.58 -7.34 2.19
C HIS A 140 -5.82 -7.91 1.49
N ILE A 141 -5.59 -8.71 0.44
CA ILE A 141 -6.63 -9.12 -0.52
C ILE A 141 -6.58 -10.63 -0.74
N ALA A 142 -7.74 -11.29 -0.70
CA ALA A 142 -7.84 -12.70 -1.05
C ALA A 142 -7.57 -12.88 -2.56
N CYS A 143 -6.62 -13.74 -2.90
CA CYS A 143 -6.27 -14.04 -4.30
C CYS A 143 -6.35 -15.54 -4.54
N LYS A 144 -7.03 -15.94 -5.61
CA LYS A 144 -7.17 -17.33 -6.01
C LYS A 144 -5.92 -17.76 -6.80
N PHE A 145 -5.33 -18.88 -6.41
CA PHE A 145 -4.40 -19.63 -7.24
C PHE A 145 -5.22 -20.23 -8.39
N ALA A 146 -5.21 -19.57 -9.55
CA ALA A 146 -6.04 -19.96 -10.69
C ALA A 146 -5.47 -21.20 -11.36
N GLU A 147 -4.16 -21.20 -11.60
CA GLU A 147 -3.43 -22.29 -12.24
C GLU A 147 -2.06 -22.48 -11.59
N LEU A 148 -1.64 -23.74 -11.43
CA LEU A 148 -0.30 -24.11 -10.99
C LEU A 148 0.49 -24.49 -12.25
N LYS A 149 1.20 -23.53 -12.85
CA LYS A 149 1.86 -23.73 -14.15
C LYS A 149 3.02 -24.69 -14.07
N GLU A 150 3.97 -24.44 -13.17
CA GLU A 150 5.22 -25.19 -13.12
C GLU A 150 5.69 -25.39 -11.68
N LYS A 151 6.22 -26.57 -11.38
CA LYS A 151 7.05 -26.76 -10.19
C LYS A 151 8.49 -26.46 -10.56
N ILE A 152 9.21 -25.74 -9.71
CA ILE A 152 10.60 -25.34 -9.94
C ILE A 152 11.48 -25.69 -8.73
N ASP A 153 12.78 -25.85 -8.95
CA ASP A 153 13.74 -25.92 -7.86
C ASP A 153 13.93 -24.54 -7.21
N ARG A 154 13.92 -24.52 -5.88
CA ARG A 154 14.00 -23.28 -5.07
C ARG A 154 15.33 -22.54 -5.22
N ARG A 155 16.43 -23.24 -5.55
CA ARG A 155 17.79 -22.64 -5.62
C ARG A 155 18.19 -22.24 -7.03
N SER A 156 18.00 -23.15 -7.99
CA SER A 156 18.42 -22.99 -9.39
C SER A 156 17.33 -22.42 -10.29
N GLY A 157 16.06 -22.41 -9.85
CA GLY A 157 14.93 -21.95 -10.66
C GLY A 157 14.57 -22.86 -11.84
N LYS A 158 15.23 -24.01 -12.00
CA LYS A 158 14.94 -24.97 -13.07
C LYS A 158 13.56 -25.61 -12.89
N LYS A 159 12.82 -25.76 -13.99
CA LYS A 159 11.56 -26.52 -14.05
C LYS A 159 11.80 -27.98 -13.66
N LEU A 160 10.94 -28.50 -12.79
CA LEU A 160 10.94 -29.88 -12.30
C LEU A 160 9.72 -30.66 -12.80
N GLU A 161 8.55 -30.01 -12.85
CA GLU A 161 7.26 -30.60 -13.21
C GLU A 161 6.41 -29.56 -13.94
N ASP A 162 5.62 -30.01 -14.91
CA ASP A 162 4.66 -29.19 -15.66
C ASP A 162 3.24 -29.47 -15.16
N GLY A 163 2.43 -28.43 -14.90
CA GLY A 163 1.06 -28.56 -14.41
C GLY A 163 0.88 -29.39 -13.12
N PRO A 164 1.66 -29.17 -12.03
CA PRO A 164 1.57 -29.97 -10.81
C PRO A 164 0.17 -29.91 -10.18
N LYS A 165 -0.42 -31.07 -9.87
CA LYS A 165 -1.76 -31.18 -9.27
C LYS A 165 -1.88 -30.53 -7.88
N PHE A 166 -0.77 -30.52 -7.14
CA PHE A 166 -0.68 -29.89 -5.82
C PHE A 166 0.76 -29.50 -5.48
N LEU A 167 0.90 -28.53 -4.57
CA LEU A 167 2.15 -28.11 -3.95
C LEU A 167 2.14 -28.44 -2.46
N LYS A 168 3.30 -28.77 -1.90
CA LYS A 168 3.51 -29.00 -0.46
C LYS A 168 4.59 -28.08 0.10
N SER A 169 4.66 -27.99 1.42
CA SER A 169 5.70 -27.27 2.15
C SER A 169 7.12 -27.65 1.67
N GLY A 170 7.93 -26.63 1.37
CA GLY A 170 9.26 -26.76 0.77
C GLY A 170 9.30 -26.62 -0.76
N ASP A 171 8.19 -26.83 -1.47
CA ASP A 171 8.13 -26.69 -2.92
C ASP A 171 8.21 -25.21 -3.35
N ALA A 172 8.78 -24.97 -4.53
CA ALA A 172 8.67 -23.70 -5.25
C ALA A 172 7.92 -23.92 -6.57
N ALA A 173 7.16 -22.92 -7.01
CA ALA A 173 6.33 -23.02 -8.21
C ALA A 173 6.14 -21.68 -8.91
N ILE A 174 5.83 -21.73 -10.20
CA ILE A 174 5.22 -20.64 -10.96
C ILE A 174 3.71 -20.86 -10.96
N VAL A 175 2.96 -19.85 -10.52
CA VAL A 175 1.50 -19.90 -10.36
C VAL A 175 0.87 -18.66 -10.97
N ASP A 176 -0.30 -18.82 -11.58
CA ASP A 176 -1.15 -17.70 -12.00
C ASP A 176 -2.17 -17.41 -10.91
N MET A 177 -2.29 -16.13 -10.57
CA MET A 177 -3.09 -15.66 -9.45
C MET A 177 -4.09 -14.60 -9.92
N VAL A 178 -5.33 -14.71 -9.43
CA VAL A 178 -6.41 -13.77 -9.72
C VAL A 178 -6.89 -13.13 -8.42
N PRO A 179 -6.80 -11.80 -8.25
CA PRO A 179 -7.26 -11.13 -7.05
C PRO A 179 -8.80 -11.09 -6.99
N GLY A 180 -9.38 -11.46 -5.84
CA GLY A 180 -10.83 -11.48 -5.64
C GLY A 180 -11.47 -10.10 -5.42
N LYS A 181 -10.66 -9.04 -5.34
CA LYS A 181 -11.06 -7.63 -5.28
C LYS A 181 -10.04 -6.79 -6.07
N PRO A 182 -10.41 -5.61 -6.60
CA PRO A 182 -9.49 -4.73 -7.31
C PRO A 182 -8.20 -4.49 -6.51
N MET A 183 -7.07 -4.82 -7.14
CA MET A 183 -5.73 -4.77 -6.56
C MET A 183 -4.79 -4.16 -7.59
N CYS A 184 -3.84 -3.35 -7.14
CA CYS A 184 -2.73 -2.88 -7.96
C CYS A 184 -1.46 -3.58 -7.47
N VAL A 185 -0.77 -4.27 -8.38
CA VAL A 185 0.52 -4.92 -8.15
C VAL A 185 1.36 -4.75 -9.40
N GLU A 186 2.67 -4.89 -9.26
CA GLU A 186 3.62 -4.70 -10.35
C GLU A 186 4.65 -5.83 -10.39
N SER A 187 5.37 -5.96 -11.51
CA SER A 187 6.49 -6.89 -11.61
C SER A 187 7.56 -6.59 -10.56
N PHE A 188 8.14 -7.64 -9.98
CA PHE A 188 9.25 -7.50 -9.03
C PHE A 188 10.50 -6.87 -9.68
N SER A 189 10.71 -7.07 -10.98
CA SER A 189 11.85 -6.49 -11.72
C SER A 189 11.75 -4.97 -11.82
N ASP A 190 10.54 -4.47 -12.07
CA ASP A 190 10.29 -3.05 -12.36
C ASP A 190 10.03 -2.26 -11.06
N TYR A 191 9.22 -2.82 -10.16
CA TYR A 191 8.87 -2.20 -8.89
C TYR A 191 9.00 -3.21 -7.72
N PRO A 192 10.23 -3.48 -7.24
CA PRO A 192 10.49 -4.43 -6.16
C PRO A 192 9.60 -4.32 -4.89
N PRO A 193 9.17 -3.12 -4.43
CA PRO A 193 8.27 -2.99 -3.28
C PRO A 193 6.82 -3.40 -3.54
N LEU A 194 6.38 -3.40 -4.81
CA LEU A 194 5.03 -3.77 -5.25
C LEU A 194 4.94 -5.19 -5.83
N GLY A 195 6.10 -5.81 -6.13
CA GLY A 195 6.18 -7.18 -6.63
C GLY A 195 6.49 -8.24 -5.58
N ARG A 196 6.72 -7.89 -4.30
CA ARG A 196 6.92 -8.86 -3.20
C ARG A 196 5.64 -9.04 -2.40
N PHE A 197 5.27 -10.29 -2.11
CA PHE A 197 4.10 -10.59 -1.29
C PHE A 197 4.31 -11.80 -0.36
N ALA A 198 3.54 -11.82 0.72
CA ALA A 198 3.38 -12.97 1.60
C ALA A 198 1.96 -13.54 1.43
N VAL A 199 1.85 -14.87 1.42
CA VAL A 199 0.59 -15.59 1.36
C VAL A 199 0.25 -16.06 2.77
N ARG A 200 -0.92 -15.67 3.27
CA ARG A 200 -1.40 -16.04 4.61
C ARG A 200 -2.70 -16.82 4.55
N ASP A 201 -2.78 -17.79 5.45
CA ASP A 201 -3.99 -18.54 5.75
C ASP A 201 -4.11 -18.69 7.28
N MET A 202 -5.32 -18.50 7.82
CA MET A 202 -5.59 -18.49 9.26
C MET A 202 -4.55 -17.73 10.13
N ARG A 203 -4.04 -16.59 9.61
CA ARG A 203 -2.95 -15.74 10.17
C ARG A 203 -1.51 -16.30 10.06
N GLN A 204 -1.33 -17.57 9.70
CA GLN A 204 -0.05 -18.19 9.43
C GLN A 204 0.46 -17.84 8.03
N THR A 205 1.76 -17.57 7.88
CA THR A 205 2.38 -17.39 6.56
C THR A 205 2.64 -18.77 5.94
N VAL A 206 1.86 -19.11 4.91
CA VAL A 206 1.92 -20.42 4.24
C VAL A 206 2.86 -20.42 3.04
N ALA A 207 3.06 -19.27 2.39
CA ALA A 207 4.04 -19.10 1.31
C ALA A 207 4.54 -17.65 1.22
N VAL A 208 5.63 -17.43 0.49
CA VAL A 208 6.12 -16.11 0.07
C VAL A 208 6.36 -16.11 -1.42
N GLY A 209 6.22 -14.96 -2.09
CA GLY A 209 6.37 -14.90 -3.54
C GLY A 209 6.86 -13.57 -4.10
N VAL A 210 7.28 -13.66 -5.35
CA VAL A 210 7.65 -12.51 -6.20
C VAL A 210 6.87 -12.56 -7.51
N ILE A 211 6.29 -11.44 -7.90
CA ILE A 211 5.53 -11.30 -9.14
C ILE A 211 6.50 -11.21 -10.32
N LYS A 212 6.25 -12.01 -11.36
CA LYS A 212 7.06 -12.08 -12.58
C LYS A 212 6.46 -11.25 -13.72
N ALA A 213 5.13 -11.28 -13.82
CA ALA A 213 4.37 -10.54 -14.83
C ALA A 213 2.97 -10.22 -14.28
N VAL A 214 2.39 -9.10 -14.70
CA VAL A 214 1.04 -8.67 -14.34
C VAL A 214 0.24 -8.44 -15.61
N ASP A 215 -0.93 -9.06 -15.71
CA ASP A 215 -1.93 -8.71 -16.71
C ASP A 215 -2.70 -7.49 -16.21
N LYS A 216 -2.34 -6.30 -16.72
CA LYS A 216 -2.95 -5.03 -16.35
C LYS A 216 -4.29 -4.91 -17.07
N LYS A 217 -5.38 -4.87 -16.30
CA LYS A 217 -6.75 -4.73 -16.79
C LYS A 217 -6.87 -3.48 -17.67
N ALA A 218 -7.43 -3.65 -18.86
CA ALA A 218 -7.53 -2.58 -19.85
C ALA A 218 -8.10 -1.29 -19.23
N ALA A 219 -7.38 -0.18 -19.44
CA ALA A 219 -7.69 1.11 -18.84
C ALA A 219 -9.00 1.69 -19.40
N GLY A 220 -10.12 1.35 -18.77
CA GLY A 220 -11.33 2.16 -18.87
C GLY A 220 -11.02 3.58 -18.41
N ALA A 221 -11.61 4.58 -19.07
CA ALA A 221 -11.42 5.98 -18.69
C ALA A 221 -11.93 6.21 -17.25
N GLY A 222 -11.01 6.14 -16.28
CA GLY A 222 -11.29 6.39 -14.87
C GLY A 222 -11.91 7.77 -14.68
N LYS A 223 -12.66 7.98 -13.59
CA LYS A 223 -13.33 9.26 -13.33
C LYS A 223 -12.32 10.41 -13.18
N VAL A 224 -12.02 11.07 -14.30
CA VAL A 224 -11.10 12.21 -14.34
C VAL A 224 -11.76 13.38 -13.63
N THR A 225 -11.10 13.90 -12.59
CA THR A 225 -11.60 15.07 -11.86
C THR A 225 -11.58 16.30 -12.78
N LYS A 226 -12.56 17.22 -12.62
CA LYS A 226 -12.63 18.50 -13.38
C LYS A 226 -11.31 19.28 -13.37
N SER A 227 -10.53 19.07 -12.33
CA SER A 227 -9.23 19.67 -12.12
C SER A 227 -8.09 19.02 -12.88
N ALA A 228 -8.05 17.68 -12.95
CA ALA A 228 -7.13 16.97 -13.84
C ALA A 228 -7.40 17.33 -15.31
N GLN A 229 -8.67 17.46 -15.70
CA GLN A 229 -9.06 17.98 -17.02
C GLN A 229 -8.54 19.40 -17.28
N LYS A 230 -8.62 20.31 -16.29
CA LYS A 230 -8.04 21.66 -16.39
C LYS A 230 -6.51 21.64 -16.49
N ALA A 231 -5.84 20.76 -15.75
CA ALA A 231 -4.38 20.61 -15.80
C ALA A 231 -3.88 19.97 -17.12
N GLN A 232 -4.70 19.17 -17.79
CA GLN A 232 -4.44 18.67 -19.15
C GLN A 232 -4.65 19.73 -20.23
N LYS A 233 -5.62 20.65 -20.05
CA LYS A 233 -5.91 21.77 -20.98
C LYS A 233 -5.07 23.04 -20.79
N ALA A 234 -4.18 23.06 -19.79
CA ALA A 234 -3.31 24.20 -19.48
C ALA A 234 -1.85 23.98 -19.92
N LYS A 235 -1.64 23.01 -20.81
CA LYS A 235 -0.47 22.83 -21.67
C LYS A 235 -0.92 22.96 -23.11
#